data_AF-A0A3B9FMC4-F1
#
_entry.id   AF-A0A3B9FMC4-F1
#
_cell.length_a   1.000
_cell.length_b   1.000
_cell.length_c   1.000
_cell.angle_alpha   90.00
_cell.angle_beta   90.00
_cell.angle_gamma   90.00
#
_symmetry.space_group_name_H-M   'P 1'
#
loop_
_entity.id
_entity.type
_entity.pdbx_description
1 polymer ?
#
loop_
_entity_poly.entity_id
_entity_poly.type
_entity_poly.pdbx_seq_one_letter_code
_entity_poly.pdbx_strand_id
1 'polypeptide(L)'
;MNLATKVRLAVWAVAGILLALPSVSAKPAKETFALGNLFATHCIQCHGKDGKVKGKVDLLKYSEGADLTEDSELLQAVLDVIDFGEMPPEDEEQIPLEVRDSALEHLQGLLKAALAEDAEFPVTRIRRMNRFQYANAVQDLLGLKVSVFPLPERMMRDRSGYFAKAIKEGMPDTLTVSSRPLGKSGLIEPRLSGVGPFPQDLRAEHGYDNQADHLSLSPILMEAFFKLSRTIVRSSTFGPKSVGIWTDFFQAPADTQKTPQILSERLRAFLTKAFRKPVGKETLTRYHSHALGRIEAGVPFEDAMKEVVSAVIASPRFLYLYDSLGEEATEPVREHFLASRLSFFLWGSLPDGELLDLARAGTLSDPKVLEGQVDRMLSDPKLKRFCDSFPTQWLQLDRIISSVPDEKVYPDFYYAPPSYRTTMDMMMEPLLLFETV
;
A
#
# COMPACT_ATOMS: atom_id res chain seq x y z
N MET A 1 20.02 11.54 10.03
CA MET A 1 18.99 11.40 8.96
C MET A 1 17.60 11.40 9.58
N ASN A 2 16.74 12.33 9.18
CA ASN A 2 15.31 12.37 9.56
C ASN A 2 14.61 11.09 9.06
N LEU A 3 13.65 10.54 9.80
CA LEU A 3 12.83 9.40 9.36
C LEU A 3 12.09 9.66 8.03
N ALA A 4 11.77 10.91 7.69
CA ALA A 4 11.32 11.28 6.34
C ALA A 4 12.29 10.83 5.25
N THR A 5 13.60 10.93 5.50
CA THR A 5 14.66 10.39 4.64
C THR A 5 14.69 8.87 4.64
N LYS A 6 14.37 8.20 5.76
CA LYS A 6 14.37 6.74 5.88
C LYS A 6 13.12 6.08 5.28
N VAL A 7 11.96 6.74 5.34
CA VAL A 7 10.74 6.30 4.65
C VAL A 7 10.80 6.70 3.18
N ARG A 8 11.44 7.84 2.83
CA ARG A 8 11.88 8.07 1.45
C ARG A 8 12.85 6.98 1.01
N LEU A 9 13.86 6.57 1.77
CA LEU A 9 14.74 5.45 1.41
C LEU A 9 14.02 4.09 1.35
N ALA A 10 13.05 3.81 2.22
CA ALA A 10 12.26 2.57 2.17
C ALA A 10 11.25 2.55 1.00
N VAL A 11 10.78 3.72 0.58
CA VAL A 11 9.93 3.87 -0.62
C VAL A 11 10.79 3.99 -1.88
N TRP A 12 12.01 4.53 -1.81
CA TRP A 12 12.98 4.67 -2.90
C TRP A 12 13.74 3.37 -3.16
N ALA A 13 13.96 2.52 -2.14
CA ALA A 13 14.38 1.12 -2.30
C ALA A 13 13.35 0.28 -3.06
N VAL A 14 12.12 0.80 -3.22
CA VAL A 14 11.04 0.16 -3.98
C VAL A 14 10.59 0.98 -5.21
N ALA A 15 10.97 2.25 -5.35
CA ALA A 15 10.44 3.12 -6.42
C ALA A 15 11.37 4.25 -6.93
N GLY A 16 12.61 4.34 -6.48
CA GLY A 16 13.37 5.59 -6.56
C GLY A 16 14.67 5.48 -7.33
N ILE A 17 14.61 5.38 -8.65
CA ILE A 17 15.70 5.84 -9.50
C ILE A 17 15.08 6.35 -10.81
N LEU A 18 15.05 7.66 -11.09
CA LEU A 18 15.88 8.35 -12.10
C LEU A 18 15.40 9.79 -12.43
N LEU A 19 15.94 10.82 -11.78
CA LEU A 19 16.10 12.16 -12.37
C LEU A 19 17.46 12.72 -11.90
N ALA A 20 18.38 13.23 -12.72
CA ALA A 20 18.24 13.95 -13.98
C ALA A 20 19.49 13.79 -14.88
N LEU A 21 19.31 13.92 -16.20
CA LEU A 21 20.37 14.25 -17.15
C LEU A 21 20.23 15.72 -17.59
N PRO A 22 21.34 16.43 -17.74
CA PRO A 22 21.57 17.20 -18.95
C PRO A 22 22.83 16.77 -19.69
N SER A 23 22.80 17.12 -20.96
CA SER A 23 23.66 16.76 -22.08
C SER A 23 25.18 16.94 -21.87
N VAL A 24 25.91 16.06 -22.54
CA VAL A 24 27.37 15.93 -22.63
C VAL A 24 28.11 17.25 -22.87
N SER A 25 29.06 17.54 -21.98
CA SER A 25 30.35 18.15 -22.33
C SER A 25 31.44 17.43 -21.54
N ALA A 26 32.52 17.05 -22.23
CA ALA A 26 33.52 16.13 -21.72
C ALA A 26 34.59 16.80 -20.81
N LYS A 27 34.87 16.10 -19.70
CA LYS A 27 36.08 16.09 -18.83
C LYS A 27 36.27 17.22 -17.79
N PRO A 28 36.91 16.94 -16.62
CA PRO A 28 37.84 15.84 -16.34
C PRO A 28 37.23 14.63 -15.62
N ALA A 29 37.90 13.49 -15.78
CA ALA A 29 37.56 12.22 -15.17
C ALA A 29 37.59 12.31 -13.64
N LYS A 30 36.42 12.17 -13.00
CA LYS A 30 36.37 11.52 -11.69
C LYS A 30 36.76 10.08 -11.94
N GLU A 31 37.77 9.61 -11.23
CA GLU A 31 38.23 8.22 -11.27
C GLU A 31 37.02 7.29 -11.26
N THR A 32 36.97 6.37 -12.22
CA THR A 32 36.07 5.21 -12.15
C THR A 32 36.28 4.55 -10.80
N PHE A 33 35.35 4.74 -9.87
CA PHE A 33 35.38 4.08 -8.59
C PHE A 33 35.41 2.57 -8.84
N ALA A 34 36.55 1.95 -8.56
CA ALA A 34 36.73 0.52 -8.74
C ALA A 34 36.22 -0.18 -7.48
N LEU A 35 35.02 -0.75 -7.54
CA LEU A 35 34.48 -1.59 -6.46
C LEU A 35 35.44 -2.70 -6.04
N GLY A 36 36.23 -3.22 -6.99
CA GLY A 36 37.30 -4.16 -6.69
C GLY A 36 38.32 -3.64 -5.67
N ASN A 37 38.64 -2.34 -5.67
CA ASN A 37 39.54 -1.74 -4.69
C ASN A 37 38.90 -1.61 -3.31
N LEU A 38 37.61 -1.26 -3.24
CA LEU A 38 36.85 -1.25 -1.99
C LEU A 38 36.83 -2.65 -1.36
N PHE A 39 36.45 -3.66 -2.15
CA PHE A 39 36.40 -5.04 -1.69
C PHE A 39 37.78 -5.54 -1.28
N ALA A 40 38.82 -5.26 -2.08
CA ALA A 40 40.19 -5.65 -1.78
C ALA A 40 40.72 -5.03 -0.47
N THR A 41 40.35 -3.79 -0.18
CA THR A 41 40.87 -3.03 0.97
C THR A 41 40.11 -3.38 2.25
N HIS A 42 38.78 -3.45 2.20
CA HIS A 42 37.95 -3.50 3.41
C HIS A 42 37.13 -4.78 3.59
N CYS A 43 37.00 -5.64 2.57
CA CYS A 43 36.01 -6.74 2.61
C CYS A 43 36.63 -8.14 2.52
N ILE A 44 37.55 -8.38 1.58
CA ILE A 44 38.01 -9.74 1.25
C ILE A 44 38.79 -10.41 2.40
N GLN A 45 39.38 -9.66 3.33
CA GLN A 45 40.08 -10.23 4.49
C GLN A 45 39.18 -11.15 5.33
N CYS A 46 37.88 -10.85 5.37
CA CYS A 46 36.87 -11.63 6.09
C CYS A 46 35.93 -12.41 5.15
N HIS A 47 35.77 -11.96 3.90
CA HIS A 47 34.83 -12.48 2.91
C HIS A 47 35.55 -13.00 1.65
N GLY A 48 36.51 -13.91 1.81
CA GLY A 48 37.06 -14.73 0.73
C GLY A 48 38.55 -15.09 0.87
N LYS A 49 39.38 -14.15 1.35
CA LYS A 49 40.83 -14.33 1.45
C LYS A 49 41.18 -15.48 2.42
N ASP A 50 42.14 -16.31 2.03
CA ASP A 50 42.59 -17.49 2.77
C ASP A 50 41.46 -18.50 3.10
N GLY A 51 40.37 -18.51 2.31
CA GLY A 51 39.21 -19.38 2.51
C GLY A 51 38.28 -18.96 3.66
N LYS A 52 38.47 -17.75 4.21
CA LYS A 52 37.58 -17.20 5.24
C LYS A 52 36.30 -16.66 4.60
N VAL A 53 35.14 -17.19 4.98
CA VAL A 53 33.82 -16.76 4.48
C VAL A 53 32.91 -16.38 5.65
N LYS A 54 33.24 -15.28 6.34
CA LYS A 54 32.34 -14.75 7.38
C LYS A 54 30.98 -14.44 6.76
N GLY A 55 29.91 -14.68 7.52
CA GLY A 55 28.54 -14.49 7.02
C GLY A 55 28.13 -15.38 5.85
N LYS A 56 28.93 -16.40 5.47
CA LYS A 56 28.74 -17.24 4.27
C LYS A 56 28.77 -16.45 2.95
N VAL A 57 29.41 -15.28 2.95
CA VAL A 57 29.55 -14.43 1.77
C VAL A 57 31.01 -14.44 1.33
N ASP A 58 31.24 -14.70 0.04
CA ASP A 58 32.56 -14.66 -0.61
C ASP A 58 32.56 -13.60 -1.71
N LEU A 59 33.32 -12.52 -1.46
CA LEU A 59 33.45 -11.36 -2.34
C LEU A 59 34.71 -11.41 -3.21
N LEU A 60 35.56 -12.44 -3.07
CA LEU A 60 36.84 -12.52 -3.75
C LEU A 60 36.67 -12.49 -5.28
N LYS A 61 35.73 -13.29 -5.80
CA LYS A 61 35.44 -13.34 -7.24
C LYS A 61 35.01 -11.98 -7.83
N TYR A 62 34.31 -11.15 -7.06
CA TYR A 62 33.88 -9.81 -7.50
C TYR A 62 35.01 -8.78 -7.41
N SER A 63 35.95 -8.97 -6.47
CA SER A 63 37.18 -8.15 -6.44
C SER A 63 38.09 -8.40 -7.65
N GLU A 64 37.97 -9.57 -8.26
CA GLU A 64 38.71 -10.00 -9.46
C GLU A 64 37.96 -9.66 -10.78
N GLY A 65 36.80 -9.01 -10.69
CA GLY A 65 36.05 -8.52 -11.85
C GLY A 65 34.86 -9.37 -12.29
N ALA A 66 34.40 -10.34 -11.47
CA ALA A 66 33.10 -10.95 -11.68
C ALA A 66 31.97 -9.90 -11.60
N ASP A 67 30.92 -10.11 -12.38
CA ASP A 67 29.78 -9.20 -12.40
C ASP A 67 28.87 -9.42 -11.19
N LEU A 68 28.77 -8.40 -10.32
CA LEU A 68 27.92 -8.46 -9.13
C LEU A 68 26.43 -8.32 -9.48
N THR A 69 26.09 -7.87 -10.68
CA THR A 69 24.69 -7.73 -11.12
C THR A 69 23.99 -9.06 -11.35
N GLU A 70 24.74 -10.16 -11.59
CA GLU A 70 24.17 -11.51 -11.71
C GLU A 70 23.63 -12.07 -10.39
N ASP A 71 23.99 -11.46 -9.25
CA ASP A 71 23.57 -11.89 -7.90
C ASP A 71 22.90 -10.71 -7.18
N SER A 72 21.67 -10.40 -7.59
CA SER A 72 20.91 -9.26 -7.08
C SER A 72 20.63 -9.34 -5.57
N GLU A 73 20.46 -10.54 -5.02
CA GLU A 73 20.32 -10.77 -3.59
C GLU A 73 21.60 -10.40 -2.82
N LEU A 74 22.76 -10.86 -3.29
CA LEU A 74 24.04 -10.50 -2.69
C LEU A 74 24.34 -9.01 -2.85
N LEU A 75 24.05 -8.43 -4.01
CA LEU A 75 24.24 -7.01 -4.29
C LEU A 75 23.43 -6.13 -3.33
N GLN A 76 22.16 -6.47 -3.09
CA GLN A 76 21.33 -5.80 -2.08
C GLN A 76 21.90 -5.98 -0.67
N ALA A 77 22.31 -7.19 -0.30
CA ALA A 77 22.88 -7.45 1.02
C ALA A 77 24.16 -6.64 1.29
N VAL A 78 25.05 -6.52 0.30
CA VAL A 78 26.28 -5.72 0.39
C VAL A 78 25.95 -4.23 0.53
N LEU A 79 24.96 -3.74 -0.22
CA LEU A 79 24.49 -2.37 -0.13
C LEU A 79 23.96 -2.05 1.28
N ASP A 80 23.10 -2.92 1.82
CA ASP A 80 22.48 -2.72 3.14
C ASP A 80 23.53 -2.65 4.25
N VAL A 81 24.46 -3.61 4.32
CA VAL A 81 25.46 -3.65 5.40
C VAL A 81 26.43 -2.46 5.36
N ILE A 82 26.68 -1.89 4.16
CA ILE A 82 27.49 -0.67 4.00
C ILE A 82 26.66 0.57 4.37
N ASP A 83 25.39 0.66 3.97
CA ASP A 83 24.50 1.79 4.28
C ASP A 83 24.23 1.90 5.79
N PHE A 84 24.00 0.76 6.45
CA PHE A 84 23.83 0.68 7.89
C PHE A 84 25.14 0.84 8.68
N GLY A 85 26.30 0.82 8.01
CA GLY A 85 27.61 0.91 8.65
C GLY A 85 27.93 -0.30 9.55
N GLU A 86 27.36 -1.46 9.24
CA GLU A 86 27.64 -2.72 9.95
C GLU A 86 28.98 -3.33 9.51
N MET A 87 29.40 -3.02 8.29
CA MET A 87 30.66 -3.45 7.71
C MET A 87 31.51 -2.25 7.29
N PRO A 88 32.81 -2.24 7.63
CA PRO A 88 33.57 -3.25 8.38
C PRO A 88 33.18 -3.29 9.88
N PRO A 89 33.42 -4.43 10.57
CA PRO A 89 33.17 -4.56 12.01
C PRO A 89 33.87 -3.47 12.85
N GLU A 90 33.36 -3.19 14.06
CA GLU A 90 33.91 -2.14 14.95
C GLU A 90 35.42 -2.31 15.25
N ASP A 91 35.94 -3.54 15.18
CA ASP A 91 37.35 -3.89 15.43
C ASP A 91 38.26 -3.75 14.19
N GLU A 92 37.72 -3.39 13.03
CA GLU A 92 38.45 -3.25 11.76
C GLU A 92 38.44 -1.80 11.25
N GLU A 93 39.31 -1.51 10.28
CA GLU A 93 39.44 -0.18 9.68
C GLU A 93 38.18 0.22 8.90
N GLN A 94 37.51 1.28 9.38
CA GLN A 94 36.26 1.77 8.84
C GLN A 94 36.43 2.45 7.48
N ILE A 95 35.40 2.31 6.61
CA ILE A 95 35.39 2.95 5.30
C ILE A 95 35.24 4.48 5.49
N PRO A 96 36.11 5.31 4.90
CA PRO A 96 35.94 6.76 4.93
C PRO A 96 34.59 7.19 4.33
N LEU A 97 33.94 8.20 4.93
CA LEU A 97 32.57 8.61 4.54
C LEU A 97 32.42 8.91 3.04
N GLU A 98 33.40 9.61 2.44
CA GLU A 98 33.37 9.94 1.00
C GLU A 98 33.44 8.68 0.10
N VAL A 99 34.22 7.69 0.53
CA VAL A 99 34.39 6.41 -0.16
C VAL A 99 33.12 5.57 -0.01
N ARG A 100 32.52 5.58 1.18
CA ARG A 100 31.26 4.88 1.46
C ARG A 100 30.11 5.45 0.63
N ASP A 101 29.95 6.77 0.60
CA ASP A 101 28.86 7.41 -0.14
C ASP A 101 29.02 7.17 -1.66
N SER A 102 30.25 7.22 -2.18
CA SER A 102 30.54 6.88 -3.59
C SER A 102 30.30 5.39 -3.91
N ALA A 103 30.61 4.50 -2.97
CA ALA A 103 30.34 3.07 -3.10
C ALA A 103 28.84 2.77 -3.13
N LEU A 104 28.06 3.42 -2.26
CA LEU A 104 26.60 3.30 -2.22
C LEU A 104 25.96 3.78 -3.52
N GLU A 105 26.37 4.94 -4.05
CA GLU A 105 25.86 5.45 -5.33
C GLU A 105 26.13 4.46 -6.48
N HIS A 106 27.33 3.86 -6.51
CA HIS A 106 27.69 2.89 -7.54
C HIS A 106 26.94 1.55 -7.39
N LEU A 107 26.86 0.99 -6.17
CA LEU A 107 26.13 -0.24 -5.87
C LEU A 107 24.63 -0.09 -6.18
N GLN A 108 24.04 1.06 -5.85
CA GLN A 108 22.66 1.40 -6.23
C GLN A 108 22.49 1.42 -7.75
N GLY A 109 23.46 1.97 -8.48
CA GLY A 109 23.48 1.96 -9.95
C GLY A 109 23.54 0.55 -10.54
N LEU A 110 24.37 -0.33 -9.97
CA LEU A 110 24.45 -1.74 -10.37
C LEU A 110 23.16 -2.50 -10.07
N LEU A 111 22.59 -2.32 -8.87
CA LEU A 111 21.36 -2.97 -8.48
C LEU A 111 20.22 -2.56 -9.40
N LYS A 112 20.18 -1.29 -9.80
CA LYS A 112 19.24 -0.84 -10.81
C LYS A 112 19.37 -1.60 -12.12
N ALA A 113 20.59 -1.70 -12.62
CA ALA A 113 20.86 -2.32 -13.91
C ALA A 113 20.46 -3.80 -13.88
N ALA A 114 20.81 -4.51 -12.80
CA ALA A 114 20.41 -5.90 -12.55
C ALA A 114 18.87 -6.05 -12.57
N LEU A 115 18.16 -5.22 -11.80
CA LEU A 115 16.70 -5.27 -11.71
C LEU A 115 15.98 -4.80 -12.97
N ALA A 116 16.64 -4.02 -13.83
CA ALA A 116 16.08 -3.61 -15.12
C ALA A 116 16.10 -4.74 -16.15
N GLU A 117 17.06 -5.68 -16.06
CA GLU A 117 17.11 -6.88 -16.90
C GLU A 117 16.16 -7.98 -16.41
N ASP A 118 15.96 -8.09 -15.09
CA ASP A 118 15.01 -9.01 -14.42
C ASP A 118 13.57 -8.45 -14.32
N ALA A 119 13.11 -7.64 -15.29
CA ALA A 119 11.82 -6.93 -15.25
C ALA A 119 10.55 -7.84 -15.31
N GLU A 120 10.64 -9.10 -14.89
CA GLU A 120 9.50 -9.90 -14.49
C GLU A 120 9.09 -9.55 -13.06
N PHE A 121 8.11 -8.64 -12.94
CA PHE A 121 7.41 -8.43 -11.69
C PHE A 121 6.92 -9.78 -11.13
N PRO A 122 7.31 -10.18 -9.91
CA PRO A 122 6.89 -11.46 -9.36
C PRO A 122 5.36 -11.50 -9.32
N VAL A 123 4.77 -12.55 -9.90
CA VAL A 123 3.33 -12.69 -10.05
C VAL A 123 2.69 -12.70 -8.66
N THR A 124 1.80 -11.74 -8.39
CA THR A 124 1.04 -11.74 -7.13
C THR A 124 0.11 -12.93 -7.12
N ARG A 125 0.33 -13.85 -6.15
CA ARG A 125 -0.60 -14.94 -5.85
C ARG A 125 -1.99 -14.38 -5.58
N ILE A 126 -3.01 -15.04 -6.12
CA ILE A 126 -4.41 -14.65 -5.91
C ILE A 126 -4.71 -14.53 -4.41
N ARG A 127 -5.24 -13.38 -4.00
CA ARG A 127 -5.68 -13.13 -2.62
C ARG A 127 -6.91 -12.25 -2.61
N ARG A 128 -7.73 -12.35 -1.57
CA ARG A 128 -8.78 -11.35 -1.36
C ARG A 128 -8.23 -10.09 -0.70
N MET A 129 -9.02 -9.03 -0.70
CA MET A 129 -8.82 -7.90 0.20
C MET A 129 -9.00 -8.34 1.65
N ASN A 130 -8.17 -7.79 2.53
CA ASN A 130 -8.45 -7.81 3.95
C ASN A 130 -9.58 -6.83 4.30
N ARG A 131 -10.04 -6.85 5.55
CA ARG A 131 -11.12 -6.01 6.06
C ARG A 131 -10.86 -4.51 5.89
N PHE A 132 -9.63 -4.08 6.17
CA PHE A 132 -9.22 -2.69 6.03
C PHE A 132 -9.27 -2.22 4.56
N GLN A 133 -8.72 -3.02 3.65
CA GLN A 133 -8.72 -2.80 2.21
C GLN A 133 -10.14 -2.79 1.63
N TYR A 134 -11.01 -3.73 2.04
CA TYR A 134 -12.40 -3.77 1.61
C TYR A 134 -13.16 -2.49 2.00
N ALA A 135 -13.02 -2.05 3.25
CA ALA A 135 -13.69 -0.84 3.74
C ALA A 135 -13.25 0.40 2.95
N ASN A 136 -11.94 0.57 2.74
CA ASN A 136 -11.40 1.68 1.97
C ASN A 136 -11.82 1.61 0.49
N ALA A 137 -11.81 0.42 -0.12
CA ALA A 137 -12.21 0.21 -1.51
C ALA A 137 -13.69 0.56 -1.74
N VAL A 138 -14.59 0.14 -0.83
CA VAL A 138 -16.02 0.51 -0.90
C VAL A 138 -16.19 2.02 -0.71
N GLN A 139 -15.46 2.62 0.24
CA GLN A 139 -15.50 4.06 0.49
C GLN A 139 -15.03 4.85 -0.74
N ASP A 140 -13.94 4.47 -1.38
CA ASP A 140 -13.42 5.16 -2.58
C ASP A 140 -14.26 4.89 -3.83
N LEU A 141 -14.84 3.70 -3.96
CA LEU A 141 -15.71 3.35 -5.09
C LEU A 141 -16.96 4.23 -5.10
N LEU A 142 -17.58 4.43 -3.94
CA LEU A 142 -18.83 5.17 -3.78
C LEU A 142 -18.63 6.64 -3.41
N GLY A 143 -17.38 7.06 -3.15
CA GLY A 143 -17.06 8.38 -2.63
C GLY A 143 -17.72 8.63 -1.27
N LEU A 144 -17.73 7.64 -0.37
CA LEU A 144 -18.41 7.78 0.91
C LEU A 144 -17.73 8.86 1.76
N LYS A 145 -18.53 9.78 2.30
CA LYS A 145 -18.11 10.84 3.24
C LYS A 145 -18.10 10.35 4.69
N VAL A 146 -18.40 9.08 4.89
CA VAL A 146 -18.54 8.40 6.18
C VAL A 146 -17.87 7.03 6.09
N SER A 147 -17.40 6.50 7.22
CA SER A 147 -16.81 5.17 7.28
C SER A 147 -17.86 4.08 6.97
N VAL A 148 -17.47 2.99 6.32
CA VAL A 148 -18.39 1.89 6.01
C VAL A 148 -18.87 1.20 7.30
N PHE A 149 -17.93 0.86 8.16
CA PHE A 149 -18.14 0.25 9.48
C PHE A 149 -16.94 0.59 10.38
N PRO A 150 -17.01 0.39 11.71
CA PRO A 150 -15.86 0.62 12.58
C PRO A 150 -14.66 -0.29 12.24
N LEU A 151 -13.46 0.29 12.20
CA LEU A 151 -12.18 -0.38 11.98
C LEU A 151 -11.31 -0.32 13.25
N PRO A 152 -11.39 -1.34 14.12
CA PRO A 152 -10.49 -1.54 15.26
C PRO A 152 -8.99 -1.45 14.95
N GLU A 153 -8.61 -1.80 13.72
CA GLU A 153 -7.23 -1.87 13.23
C GLU A 153 -6.58 -0.50 13.12
N ARG A 154 -7.38 0.56 12.93
CA ARG A 154 -6.91 1.95 12.96
C ARG A 154 -6.75 2.38 14.42
N MET A 155 -5.53 2.20 14.95
CA MET A 155 -5.21 2.47 16.36
C MET A 155 -5.19 3.97 16.68
N MET A 156 -4.55 4.76 15.82
CA MET A 156 -4.45 6.22 15.93
C MET A 156 -5.54 6.91 15.12
N ARG A 157 -6.11 7.98 15.68
CA ARG A 157 -7.09 8.82 15.00
C ARG A 157 -6.68 10.27 15.00
N ASP A 158 -6.69 10.84 13.80
CA ASP A 158 -6.61 12.27 13.56
C ASP A 158 -7.95 12.94 13.89
N ARG A 159 -7.93 13.92 14.82
CA ARG A 159 -9.12 14.67 15.25
C ARG A 159 -9.23 16.04 14.58
N SER A 160 -8.13 16.57 14.08
CA SER A 160 -8.05 17.93 13.53
C SER A 160 -7.96 17.96 12.01
N GLY A 161 -7.85 16.79 11.36
CA GLY A 161 -7.50 16.69 9.95
C GLY A 161 -6.08 17.17 9.69
N TYR A 162 -5.16 17.02 10.66
CA TYR A 162 -3.80 17.54 10.50
C TYR A 162 -3.04 16.84 9.38
N PHE A 163 -3.25 15.54 9.17
CA PHE A 163 -2.42 14.78 8.22
C PHE A 163 -2.55 15.35 6.80
N ALA A 164 -3.77 15.66 6.38
CA ALA A 164 -4.02 16.25 5.06
C ALA A 164 -3.44 17.66 4.90
N LYS A 165 -3.30 18.41 6.00
CA LYS A 165 -2.62 19.72 6.00
C LYS A 165 -1.11 19.55 6.02
N ALA A 166 -0.61 18.61 6.81
CA ALA A 166 0.80 18.35 7.01
C ALA A 166 1.51 17.97 5.71
N ILE A 167 0.87 17.19 4.84
CA ILE A 167 1.39 16.88 3.51
C ILE A 167 1.65 18.15 2.66
N LYS A 168 0.90 19.23 2.88
CA LYS A 168 1.00 20.47 2.08
C LYS A 168 1.82 21.55 2.76
N GLU A 169 1.67 21.68 4.06
CA GLU A 169 2.14 22.82 4.85
C GLU A 169 3.26 22.43 5.84
N GLY A 170 3.57 21.13 5.96
CA GLY A 170 4.49 20.59 6.97
C GLY A 170 3.77 20.23 8.28
N MET A 171 4.42 19.40 9.09
CA MET A 171 3.87 18.96 10.37
C MET A 171 3.72 20.14 11.35
N PRO A 172 2.56 20.27 12.04
CA PRO A 172 2.36 21.34 13.01
C PRO A 172 3.17 21.08 14.30
N ASP A 173 3.57 22.15 14.99
CA ASP A 173 4.26 22.09 16.29
C ASP A 173 3.44 21.39 17.39
N THR A 174 2.11 21.37 17.24
CA THR A 174 1.21 20.71 18.18
C THR A 174 0.05 20.08 17.43
N LEU A 175 -0.32 18.86 17.82
CA LEU A 175 -1.41 18.11 17.21
C LEU A 175 -2.23 17.34 18.26
N THR A 176 -3.47 17.02 17.92
CA THR A 176 -4.37 16.26 18.78
C THR A 176 -4.75 14.94 18.10
N VAL A 177 -4.24 13.84 18.65
CA VAL A 177 -4.59 12.48 18.26
C VAL A 177 -5.29 11.76 19.39
N SER A 178 -6.03 10.71 19.04
CA SER A 178 -6.59 9.79 20.05
C SER A 178 -6.28 8.34 19.71
N SER A 179 -6.01 7.55 20.74
CA SER A 179 -5.79 6.11 20.65
C SER A 179 -7.07 5.35 20.98
N ARG A 180 -7.41 4.32 20.21
CA ARG A 180 -8.59 3.47 20.50
C ARG A 180 -8.51 2.78 21.87
N PRO A 181 -7.39 2.15 22.26
CA PRO A 181 -7.22 1.61 23.61
C PRO A 181 -7.52 2.62 24.72
N LEU A 182 -7.10 3.89 24.56
CA LEU A 182 -7.25 4.93 25.58
C LEU A 182 -8.66 5.52 25.72
N GLY A 183 -9.64 5.15 24.88
CA GLY A 183 -10.99 5.70 25.04
C GLY A 183 -12.10 5.10 24.17
N LYS A 184 -13.27 4.85 24.79
CA LYS A 184 -14.52 4.44 24.10
C LYS A 184 -15.04 5.48 23.10
N SER A 185 -14.68 6.76 23.28
CA SER A 185 -15.04 7.89 22.41
C SER A 185 -14.43 7.81 21.00
N GLY A 186 -13.50 6.87 20.77
CA GLY A 186 -13.05 6.43 19.45
C GLY A 186 -14.09 5.61 18.68
N LEU A 187 -15.38 5.63 19.02
CA LEU A 187 -16.45 5.00 18.24
C LEU A 187 -17.34 5.99 17.49
N ILE A 188 -17.11 7.30 17.65
CA ILE A 188 -17.94 8.38 17.10
C ILE A 188 -17.31 8.92 15.81
N GLU A 189 -17.10 8.05 14.84
CA GLU A 189 -16.95 8.50 13.44
C GLU A 189 -18.31 8.41 12.77
N PRO A 190 -18.68 9.41 11.94
CA PRO A 190 -19.79 9.24 11.01
C PRO A 190 -19.58 7.97 10.21
N ARG A 191 -20.58 7.08 10.23
CA ARG A 191 -20.54 5.79 9.55
C ARG A 191 -21.91 5.43 9.02
N LEU A 192 -21.95 4.45 8.12
CA LEU A 192 -23.22 3.88 7.69
C LEU A 192 -23.94 3.20 8.88
N SER A 193 -25.19 3.60 9.10
CA SER A 193 -26.03 3.06 10.16
C SER A 193 -26.37 1.58 9.91
N GLY A 194 -26.26 0.76 10.95
CA GLY A 194 -26.58 -0.66 10.89
C GLY A 194 -25.57 -1.54 10.14
N VAL A 195 -24.45 -1.00 9.67
CA VAL A 195 -23.42 -1.75 8.94
C VAL A 195 -22.35 -2.25 9.90
N GLY A 196 -22.27 -3.58 10.05
CA GLY A 196 -21.26 -4.26 10.87
C GLY A 196 -20.12 -4.82 10.04
N PRO A 197 -18.88 -4.88 10.56
CA PRO A 197 -17.75 -5.51 9.88
C PRO A 197 -17.91 -7.04 9.83
N PHE A 198 -17.25 -7.67 8.85
CA PHE A 198 -16.97 -9.11 8.89
C PHE A 198 -15.80 -9.41 9.85
N PRO A 199 -15.53 -10.68 10.21
CA PRO A 199 -14.44 -11.05 11.10
C PRO A 199 -13.10 -10.46 10.67
N GLN A 200 -12.26 -10.10 11.64
CA GLN A 200 -10.93 -9.57 11.36
C GLN A 200 -10.05 -10.64 10.73
N ASP A 201 -9.24 -10.23 9.75
CA ASP A 201 -8.22 -11.10 9.18
C ASP A 201 -7.09 -11.30 10.19
N LEU A 202 -6.74 -12.57 10.41
CA LEU A 202 -5.65 -12.92 11.31
C LEU A 202 -4.31 -12.68 10.60
N ARG A 203 -3.32 -12.27 11.38
CA ARG A 203 -1.94 -12.15 10.93
C ARG A 203 -1.22 -13.48 11.10
N ALA A 204 -0.28 -13.78 10.22
CA ALA A 204 0.73 -14.80 10.52
C ALA A 204 1.62 -14.29 11.68
N GLU A 205 2.30 -15.17 12.40
CA GLU A 205 3.04 -14.87 13.64
C GLU A 205 4.05 -13.70 13.50
N HIS A 206 4.56 -13.47 12.29
CA HIS A 206 5.44 -12.35 11.91
C HIS A 206 4.99 -11.67 10.61
N GLY A 207 3.73 -11.86 10.20
CA GLY A 207 3.25 -11.49 8.87
C GLY A 207 2.25 -10.34 8.86
N TYR A 208 1.90 -9.98 7.63
CA TYR A 208 0.87 -8.99 7.35
C TYR A 208 -0.49 -9.68 7.17
N ASP A 209 -1.57 -8.98 7.49
CA ASP A 209 -2.96 -9.42 7.28
C ASP A 209 -3.39 -9.44 5.81
N ASN A 210 -2.48 -9.15 4.89
CA ASN A 210 -2.71 -9.13 3.45
C ASN A 210 -2.02 -10.29 2.71
N GLN A 211 -1.51 -11.30 3.41
CA GLN A 211 -0.82 -12.44 2.82
C GLN A 211 -1.79 -13.42 2.13
N ALA A 212 -1.40 -13.91 0.95
CA ALA A 212 -2.27 -14.70 0.07
C ALA A 212 -2.63 -16.09 0.62
N ASP A 213 -1.68 -16.74 1.28
CA ASP A 213 -1.82 -18.05 1.94
C ASP A 213 -2.75 -18.03 3.15
N HIS A 214 -2.92 -16.88 3.81
CA HIS A 214 -3.81 -16.71 4.96
C HIS A 214 -5.21 -16.19 4.59
N LEU A 215 -5.34 -15.47 3.46
CA LEU A 215 -6.60 -14.87 3.03
C LEU A 215 -7.46 -15.82 2.19
N SER A 216 -7.89 -16.93 2.81
CA SER A 216 -8.88 -17.84 2.23
C SER A 216 -10.31 -17.27 2.30
N LEU A 217 -11.22 -17.84 1.50
CA LEU A 217 -12.63 -17.48 1.47
C LEU A 217 -13.49 -18.71 1.78
N SER A 218 -13.88 -18.86 3.03
CA SER A 218 -14.82 -19.90 3.45
C SER A 218 -16.25 -19.58 2.97
N PRO A 219 -17.14 -20.58 2.85
CA PRO A 219 -18.55 -20.34 2.54
C PRO A 219 -19.23 -19.36 3.51
N ILE A 220 -18.89 -19.43 4.80
CA ILE A 220 -19.40 -18.52 5.84
C ILE A 220 -18.95 -17.08 5.56
N LEU A 221 -17.69 -16.90 5.19
CA LEU A 221 -17.16 -15.57 4.88
C LEU A 221 -17.77 -15.02 3.58
N MET A 222 -18.02 -15.87 2.58
CA MET A 222 -18.74 -15.48 1.36
C MET A 222 -20.16 -15.01 1.68
N GLU A 223 -20.88 -15.73 2.54
CA GLU A 223 -22.21 -15.31 3.01
C GLU A 223 -22.14 -13.98 3.77
N ALA A 224 -21.10 -13.77 4.58
CA ALA A 224 -20.87 -12.50 5.27
C ALA A 224 -20.67 -11.34 4.28
N PHE A 225 -19.92 -11.52 3.19
CA PHE A 225 -19.77 -10.50 2.14
C PHE A 225 -21.10 -10.19 1.44
N PHE A 226 -21.91 -11.20 1.13
CA PHE A 226 -23.24 -11.00 0.54
C PHE A 226 -24.20 -10.26 1.48
N LYS A 227 -24.21 -10.61 2.77
CA LYS A 227 -25.00 -9.90 3.78
C LYS A 227 -24.52 -8.47 3.93
N LEU A 228 -23.20 -8.27 4.04
CA LEU A 228 -22.58 -6.96 4.17
C LEU A 228 -22.90 -6.03 3.00
N SER A 229 -22.77 -6.53 1.76
CA SER A 229 -23.03 -5.70 0.58
C SER A 229 -24.46 -5.17 0.53
N ARG A 230 -25.42 -5.99 0.96
CA ARG A 230 -26.84 -5.60 1.07
C ARG A 230 -27.06 -4.61 2.20
N THR A 231 -26.44 -4.83 3.36
CA THR A 231 -26.57 -3.94 4.51
C THR A 231 -25.98 -2.55 4.24
N ILE A 232 -24.87 -2.47 3.48
CA ILE A 232 -24.26 -1.20 3.05
C ILE A 232 -25.26 -0.35 2.27
N VAL A 233 -25.82 -0.89 1.18
CA VAL A 233 -26.70 -0.12 0.28
C VAL A 233 -28.09 0.12 0.86
N ARG A 234 -28.51 -0.69 1.85
CA ARG A 234 -29.79 -0.56 2.56
C ARG A 234 -29.71 0.28 3.83
N SER A 235 -28.51 0.73 4.21
CA SER A 235 -28.35 1.59 5.37
C SER A 235 -29.21 2.84 5.23
N SER A 236 -29.90 3.25 6.29
CA SER A 236 -30.75 4.47 6.27
C SER A 236 -29.95 5.75 6.01
N THR A 237 -28.64 5.71 6.26
CA THR A 237 -27.71 6.80 5.98
C THR A 237 -27.02 6.65 4.62
N PHE A 238 -27.36 5.65 3.79
CA PHE A 238 -26.86 5.52 2.43
C PHE A 238 -27.71 6.38 1.49
N GLY A 239 -27.21 7.57 1.15
CA GLY A 239 -27.99 8.57 0.41
C GLY A 239 -27.14 9.71 -0.15
N PRO A 240 -27.74 10.73 -0.78
CA PRO A 240 -27.01 11.83 -1.43
C PRO A 240 -26.08 12.62 -0.50
N LYS A 241 -26.36 12.62 0.82
CA LYS A 241 -25.53 13.28 1.82
C LYS A 241 -24.23 12.53 2.10
N SER A 242 -24.24 11.21 2.04
CA SER A 242 -23.12 10.34 2.43
C SER A 242 -22.39 9.73 1.25
N VAL A 243 -23.03 9.56 0.10
CA VAL A 243 -22.49 8.94 -1.12
C VAL A 243 -22.07 10.03 -2.10
N GLY A 244 -20.78 10.13 -2.40
CA GLY A 244 -20.21 11.15 -3.27
C GLY A 244 -20.63 11.03 -4.73
N ILE A 245 -20.83 9.80 -5.23
CA ILE A 245 -21.22 9.56 -6.63
C ILE A 245 -22.74 9.59 -6.87
N TRP A 246 -23.54 10.12 -5.93
CA TRP A 246 -25.00 9.99 -5.97
C TRP A 246 -25.61 10.56 -7.27
N THR A 247 -25.24 11.80 -7.62
CA THR A 247 -25.71 12.49 -8.82
C THR A 247 -25.31 11.76 -10.09
N ASP A 248 -24.06 11.29 -10.17
CA ASP A 248 -23.51 10.71 -11.39
C ASP A 248 -23.94 9.26 -11.61
N PHE A 249 -24.25 8.52 -10.53
CA PHE A 249 -24.53 7.08 -10.62
C PHE A 249 -25.96 6.72 -10.23
N PHE A 250 -26.48 7.22 -9.11
CA PHE A 250 -27.74 6.78 -8.52
C PHE A 250 -28.95 7.61 -8.98
N GLN A 251 -28.77 8.91 -9.27
CA GLN A 251 -29.88 9.78 -9.62
C GLN A 251 -30.53 9.35 -10.94
N ALA A 252 -31.86 9.20 -10.95
CA ALA A 252 -32.60 8.81 -12.14
C ALA A 252 -32.34 9.78 -13.32
N PRO A 253 -32.15 9.30 -14.55
CA PRO A 253 -32.08 10.15 -15.74
C PRO A 253 -33.34 11.00 -15.91
N ALA A 254 -33.18 12.27 -16.31
CA ALA A 254 -34.31 13.14 -16.60
C ALA A 254 -35.09 12.70 -17.85
N ASP A 255 -34.38 12.19 -18.85
CA ASP A 255 -34.96 11.63 -20.08
C ASP A 255 -35.03 10.11 -19.97
N THR A 256 -36.24 9.60 -19.74
CA THR A 256 -36.48 8.16 -19.55
C THR A 256 -36.20 7.35 -20.82
N GLN A 257 -36.28 7.94 -22.02
CA GLN A 257 -35.98 7.26 -23.28
C GLN A 257 -34.49 6.92 -23.41
N LYS A 258 -33.63 7.72 -22.78
CA LYS A 258 -32.17 7.53 -22.77
C LYS A 258 -31.67 6.66 -21.62
N THR A 259 -32.58 6.14 -20.78
CA THR A 259 -32.21 5.31 -19.62
C THR A 259 -31.29 4.15 -20.00
N PRO A 260 -31.55 3.36 -21.06
CA PRO A 260 -30.67 2.24 -21.40
C PRO A 260 -29.24 2.67 -21.74
N GLN A 261 -29.06 3.78 -22.46
CA GLN A 261 -27.75 4.29 -22.86
C GLN A 261 -26.99 4.87 -21.65
N ILE A 262 -27.64 5.73 -20.87
CA ILE A 262 -27.07 6.36 -19.67
C ILE A 262 -26.68 5.29 -18.64
N LEU A 263 -27.52 4.27 -18.46
CA LEU A 263 -27.23 3.14 -17.60
C LEU A 263 -25.95 2.40 -18.04
N SER A 264 -25.80 2.16 -19.34
CA SER A 264 -24.61 1.48 -19.90
C SER A 264 -23.33 2.27 -19.64
N GLU A 265 -23.36 3.59 -19.85
CA GLU A 265 -22.22 4.49 -19.61
C GLU A 265 -21.82 4.54 -18.13
N ARG A 266 -22.80 4.75 -17.24
CA ARG A 266 -22.58 4.78 -15.78
C ARG A 266 -22.04 3.45 -15.26
N LEU A 267 -22.61 2.33 -15.71
CA LEU A 267 -22.15 1.00 -15.32
C LEU A 267 -20.74 0.73 -15.83
N ARG A 268 -20.40 1.13 -17.06
CA ARG A 268 -19.04 0.94 -17.60
C ARG A 268 -18.01 1.65 -16.71
N ALA A 269 -18.20 2.92 -16.41
CA ALA A 269 -17.29 3.69 -15.57
C ALA A 269 -17.17 3.08 -14.16
N PHE A 270 -18.31 2.76 -13.53
CA PHE A 270 -18.35 2.17 -12.18
C PHE A 270 -17.68 0.80 -12.11
N LEU A 271 -18.00 -0.09 -13.04
CA LEU A 271 -17.44 -1.44 -13.09
C LEU A 271 -15.94 -1.41 -13.42
N THR A 272 -15.47 -0.48 -14.26
CA THR A 272 -14.04 -0.32 -14.56
C THR A 272 -13.25 0.05 -13.32
N LYS A 273 -13.76 0.97 -12.50
CA LYS A 273 -13.15 1.30 -11.21
C LYS A 273 -13.24 0.13 -10.21
N ALA A 274 -14.41 -0.48 -10.08
CA ALA A 274 -14.64 -1.58 -9.12
C ALA A 274 -13.77 -2.81 -9.41
N PHE A 275 -13.63 -3.18 -10.69
CA PHE A 275 -12.84 -4.34 -11.12
C PHE A 275 -11.42 -3.98 -11.55
N ARG A 276 -11.04 -2.69 -11.43
CA ARG A 276 -9.68 -2.16 -11.60
C ARG A 276 -9.11 -2.34 -13.01
N LYS A 277 -9.97 -2.58 -14.00
CA LYS A 277 -9.60 -2.77 -15.41
C LYS A 277 -10.80 -2.54 -16.33
N PRO A 278 -10.57 -2.30 -17.63
CA PRO A 278 -11.63 -2.22 -18.62
C PRO A 278 -12.58 -3.42 -18.55
N VAL A 279 -13.88 -3.12 -18.61
CA VAL A 279 -14.92 -4.14 -18.44
C VAL A 279 -15.31 -4.67 -19.81
N GLY A 280 -15.19 -5.99 -19.98
CA GLY A 280 -15.62 -6.67 -21.20
C GLY A 280 -17.12 -6.55 -21.45
N LYS A 281 -17.51 -6.58 -22.73
CA LYS A 281 -18.90 -6.40 -23.18
C LYS A 281 -19.88 -7.31 -22.44
N GLU A 282 -19.56 -8.59 -22.30
CA GLU A 282 -20.45 -9.57 -21.62
C GLU A 282 -20.68 -9.24 -20.14
N THR A 283 -19.64 -8.80 -19.43
CA THR A 283 -19.76 -8.43 -18.02
C THR A 283 -20.64 -7.20 -17.89
N LEU A 284 -20.43 -6.19 -18.73
CA LEU A 284 -21.27 -4.99 -18.76
C LEU A 284 -22.73 -5.33 -19.06
N THR A 285 -22.98 -6.14 -20.10
CA THR A 285 -24.34 -6.57 -20.48
C THR A 285 -25.05 -7.26 -19.32
N ARG A 286 -24.36 -8.13 -18.56
CA ARG A 286 -24.97 -8.84 -17.42
C ARG A 286 -25.52 -7.89 -16.34
N TYR A 287 -24.73 -6.90 -15.92
CA TYR A 287 -25.17 -5.92 -14.93
C TYR A 287 -26.22 -4.96 -15.51
N HIS A 288 -26.04 -4.56 -16.78
CA HIS A 288 -26.97 -3.69 -17.49
C HIS A 288 -28.35 -4.32 -17.63
N SER A 289 -28.44 -5.54 -18.17
CA SER A 289 -29.71 -6.26 -18.34
C SER A 289 -30.41 -6.52 -17.01
N HIS A 290 -29.65 -6.82 -15.95
CA HIS A 290 -30.23 -6.96 -14.61
C HIS A 290 -30.87 -5.64 -14.14
N ALA A 291 -30.12 -4.54 -14.15
CA ALA A 291 -30.62 -3.25 -13.70
C ALA A 291 -31.81 -2.76 -14.55
N LEU A 292 -31.71 -2.86 -15.88
CA LEU A 292 -32.76 -2.45 -16.80
C LEU A 292 -34.04 -3.27 -16.57
N GLY A 293 -33.93 -4.59 -16.43
CA GLY A 293 -35.09 -5.44 -16.15
C GLY A 293 -35.77 -5.13 -14.81
N ARG A 294 -35.02 -4.69 -13.78
CA ARG A 294 -35.60 -4.22 -12.51
C ARG A 294 -36.35 -2.91 -12.69
N ILE A 295 -35.77 -1.97 -13.43
CA ILE A 295 -36.39 -0.67 -13.75
C ILE A 295 -37.69 -0.88 -14.56
N GLU A 296 -37.66 -1.74 -15.57
CA GLU A 296 -38.83 -2.09 -16.39
C GLU A 296 -39.93 -2.80 -15.58
N ALA A 297 -39.54 -3.56 -14.55
CA ALA A 297 -40.47 -4.16 -13.59
C ALA A 297 -41.02 -3.15 -12.55
N GLY A 298 -40.72 -1.87 -12.67
CA GLY A 298 -41.25 -0.79 -11.82
C GLY A 298 -40.43 -0.52 -10.55
N VAL A 299 -39.24 -1.11 -10.39
CA VAL A 299 -38.34 -0.77 -9.28
C VAL A 299 -37.77 0.64 -9.51
N PRO A 300 -37.76 1.53 -8.51
CA PRO A 300 -37.13 2.84 -8.65
C PRO A 300 -35.68 2.73 -9.12
N PHE A 301 -35.25 3.61 -10.02
CA PHE A 301 -33.90 3.60 -10.60
C PHE A 301 -32.81 3.54 -9.53
N GLU A 302 -32.95 4.34 -8.47
CA GLU A 302 -32.01 4.37 -7.34
C GLU A 302 -31.86 3.00 -6.67
N ASP A 303 -32.97 2.28 -6.48
CA ASP A 303 -32.98 0.98 -5.81
C ASP A 303 -32.43 -0.12 -6.72
N ALA A 304 -32.70 -0.06 -8.03
CA ALA A 304 -32.05 -0.94 -9.00
C ALA A 304 -30.52 -0.73 -9.02
N MET A 305 -30.05 0.52 -8.95
CA MET A 305 -28.61 0.83 -8.87
C MET A 305 -27.98 0.38 -7.55
N LYS A 306 -28.70 0.48 -6.42
CA LYS A 306 -28.27 -0.12 -5.13
C LYS A 306 -28.12 -1.63 -5.22
N GLU A 307 -29.04 -2.33 -5.89
CA GLU A 307 -28.94 -3.78 -6.13
C GLU A 307 -27.68 -4.11 -6.95
N VAL A 308 -27.39 -3.34 -8.00
CA VAL A 308 -26.13 -3.48 -8.76
C VAL A 308 -24.91 -3.29 -7.88
N VAL A 309 -24.85 -2.22 -7.09
CA VAL A 309 -23.71 -1.96 -6.19
C VAL A 309 -23.50 -3.11 -5.22
N SER A 310 -24.58 -3.63 -4.62
CA SER A 310 -24.53 -4.79 -3.72
C SER A 310 -23.99 -6.04 -4.42
N ALA A 311 -24.37 -6.28 -5.69
CA ALA A 311 -23.83 -7.38 -6.48
C ALA A 311 -22.34 -7.19 -6.82
N VAL A 312 -21.94 -5.96 -7.16
CA VAL A 312 -20.55 -5.63 -7.52
C VAL A 312 -19.63 -5.81 -6.32
N ILE A 313 -19.94 -5.22 -5.16
CA ILE A 313 -19.05 -5.27 -3.98
C ILE A 313 -19.05 -6.62 -3.25
N ALA A 314 -19.92 -7.56 -3.65
CA ALA A 314 -19.88 -8.97 -3.23
C ALA A 314 -19.25 -9.89 -4.29
N SER A 315 -18.93 -9.38 -5.48
CA SER A 315 -18.37 -10.18 -6.57
C SER A 315 -16.93 -10.59 -6.27
N PRO A 316 -16.51 -11.83 -6.60
CA PRO A 316 -15.10 -12.23 -6.56
C PRO A 316 -14.18 -11.27 -7.35
N ARG A 317 -14.67 -10.67 -8.44
CA ARG A 317 -13.92 -9.69 -9.23
C ARG A 317 -13.63 -8.40 -8.46
N PHE A 318 -14.49 -8.03 -7.51
CA PHE A 318 -14.24 -6.93 -6.61
C PHE A 318 -13.35 -7.38 -5.46
N LEU A 319 -13.66 -8.53 -4.83
CA LEU A 319 -12.98 -9.02 -3.62
C LEU A 319 -11.52 -9.43 -3.83
N TYR A 320 -11.19 -10.03 -4.98
CA TYR A 320 -9.87 -10.59 -5.24
C TYR A 320 -8.93 -9.66 -5.99
N LEU A 321 -7.66 -9.71 -5.58
CA LEU A 321 -6.49 -9.12 -6.20
C LEU A 321 -5.63 -10.27 -6.76
N TYR A 322 -5.23 -10.14 -8.01
CA TYR A 322 -4.43 -11.13 -8.73
C TYR A 322 -3.80 -10.46 -9.95
N ASP A 323 -2.61 -10.92 -10.33
CA ASP A 323 -1.86 -10.43 -11.50
C ASP A 323 -2.03 -11.30 -12.74
N SER A 324 -2.64 -12.48 -12.63
CA SER A 324 -3.12 -13.28 -13.77
C SER A 324 -3.98 -14.45 -13.27
N LEU A 325 -4.70 -15.12 -14.17
CA LEU A 325 -5.36 -16.41 -13.91
C LEU A 325 -4.71 -17.53 -14.77
N GLY A 326 -3.51 -17.32 -15.31
CA GLY A 326 -2.84 -18.16 -16.32
C GLY A 326 -1.92 -17.36 -17.26
N GLU A 327 -1.14 -18.05 -18.10
CA GLU A 327 -0.05 -17.50 -18.94
C GLU A 327 -0.45 -16.38 -19.93
N GLU A 328 0.51 -15.47 -20.10
CA GLU A 328 0.57 -14.26 -20.96
C GLU A 328 -0.57 -13.25 -20.81
N ALA A 329 -0.53 -12.50 -19.70
CA ALA A 329 -1.22 -11.22 -19.65
C ALA A 329 -0.60 -10.27 -20.71
N THR A 330 -1.42 -9.75 -21.62
CA THR A 330 -0.96 -8.72 -22.56
C THR A 330 -0.45 -7.49 -21.81
N GLU A 331 0.47 -6.71 -22.41
CA GLU A 331 1.03 -5.51 -21.78
C GLU A 331 -0.05 -4.54 -21.20
N PRO A 332 -1.16 -4.22 -21.91
CA PRO A 332 -2.24 -3.41 -21.32
C PRO A 332 -2.88 -4.02 -20.07
N VAL A 333 -2.87 -5.35 -19.93
CA VAL A 333 -3.41 -6.05 -18.78
C VAL A 333 -2.40 -6.00 -17.60
N ARG A 334 -1.09 -6.11 -17.86
CA ARG A 334 -0.03 -5.94 -16.85
C ARG A 334 -0.04 -4.56 -16.20
N GLU A 335 -0.26 -3.54 -17.01
CA GLU A 335 -0.37 -2.14 -16.58
C GLU A 335 -1.49 -1.91 -15.55
N HIS A 336 -2.65 -2.56 -15.72
CA HIS A 336 -3.74 -2.50 -14.74
C HIS A 336 -3.41 -3.25 -13.43
N PHE A 337 -2.58 -4.29 -13.50
CA PHE A 337 -2.08 -4.96 -12.31
C PHE A 337 -1.09 -4.08 -11.57
N LEU A 338 -0.18 -3.40 -12.27
CA LEU A 338 0.73 -2.42 -11.66
C LEU A 338 -0.04 -1.30 -10.95
N ALA A 339 -1.05 -0.70 -11.60
CA ALA A 339 -1.94 0.29 -10.99
C ALA A 339 -2.62 -0.24 -9.71
N SER A 340 -3.09 -1.50 -9.76
CA SER A 340 -3.71 -2.16 -8.61
C SER A 340 -2.69 -2.41 -7.48
N ARG A 341 -1.47 -2.85 -7.80
CA ARG A 341 -0.42 -3.10 -6.80
C ARG A 341 -0.02 -1.81 -6.08
N LEU A 342 0.24 -0.74 -6.84
CA LEU A 342 0.59 0.58 -6.28
C LEU A 342 -0.52 1.11 -5.37
N SER A 343 -1.77 1.10 -5.84
CA SER A 343 -2.92 1.61 -5.07
C SER A 343 -3.23 0.81 -3.81
N PHE A 344 -3.12 -0.52 -3.85
CA PHE A 344 -3.33 -1.34 -2.65
C PHE A 344 -2.15 -1.31 -1.69
N PHE A 345 -0.95 -1.02 -2.18
CA PHE A 345 0.23 -0.84 -1.34
C PHE A 345 0.18 0.50 -0.60
N LEU A 346 0.10 1.62 -1.33
CA LEU A 346 0.19 2.97 -0.74
C LEU A 346 -1.13 3.47 -0.14
N TRP A 347 -2.27 3.15 -0.76
CA TRP A 347 -3.57 3.69 -0.35
C TRP A 347 -4.53 2.64 0.20
N GLY A 348 -4.11 1.36 0.24
CA GLY A 348 -4.95 0.26 0.73
C GLY A 348 -6.33 0.21 0.08
N SER A 349 -6.45 0.60 -1.19
CA SER A 349 -7.73 0.82 -1.87
C SER A 349 -7.59 0.76 -3.40
N LEU A 350 -8.69 0.99 -4.12
CA LEU A 350 -8.76 1.01 -5.57
C LEU A 350 -7.84 2.09 -6.19
N PRO A 351 -7.27 1.85 -7.38
CA PRO A 351 -6.61 2.88 -8.16
C PRO A 351 -7.60 3.98 -8.54
N ASP A 352 -7.12 5.22 -8.61
CA ASP A 352 -7.90 6.35 -9.08
C ASP A 352 -8.00 6.39 -10.61
N GLY A 353 -8.68 7.41 -11.13
CA GLY A 353 -8.87 7.58 -12.57
C GLY A 353 -7.55 7.73 -13.32
N GLU A 354 -6.63 8.53 -12.78
CA GLU A 354 -5.32 8.80 -13.38
C GLU A 354 -4.49 7.52 -13.54
N LEU A 355 -4.36 6.70 -12.48
CA LEU A 355 -3.68 5.41 -12.58
C LEU A 355 -4.36 4.46 -13.58
N LEU A 356 -5.69 4.43 -13.62
CA LEU A 356 -6.43 3.57 -14.54
C LEU A 356 -6.30 4.02 -16.00
N ASP A 357 -6.18 5.32 -16.26
CA ASP A 357 -6.02 5.87 -17.59
C ASP A 357 -4.58 5.71 -18.10
N LEU A 358 -3.56 5.94 -17.25
CA LEU A 358 -2.16 5.63 -17.56
C LEU A 358 -1.96 4.15 -17.87
N ALA A 359 -2.59 3.28 -17.06
CA ALA A 359 -2.55 1.85 -17.29
C ALA A 359 -3.26 1.44 -18.60
N ARG A 360 -4.37 2.11 -18.94
CA ARG A 360 -5.05 1.89 -20.22
C ARG A 360 -4.17 2.33 -21.41
N ALA A 361 -3.42 3.40 -21.24
CA ALA A 361 -2.50 3.92 -22.24
C ALA A 361 -1.23 3.06 -22.39
N GLY A 362 -0.94 2.17 -21.44
CA GLY A 362 0.26 1.34 -21.44
C GLY A 362 1.54 2.12 -21.14
N THR A 363 1.43 3.14 -20.27
CA THR A 363 2.52 4.08 -19.98
C THR A 363 2.88 4.13 -18.50
N LEU A 364 2.17 3.41 -17.63
CA LEU A 364 2.41 3.44 -16.19
C LEU A 364 3.72 2.75 -15.81
N SER A 365 4.18 1.79 -16.60
CA SER A 365 5.48 1.15 -16.40
C SER A 365 6.69 2.00 -16.85
N ASP A 366 6.47 3.11 -17.57
CA ASP A 366 7.55 4.04 -17.89
C ASP A 366 8.15 4.57 -16.57
N PRO A 367 9.47 4.43 -16.33
CA PRO A 367 10.09 4.82 -15.06
C PRO A 367 9.77 6.25 -14.61
N LYS A 368 9.73 7.21 -15.53
CA LYS A 368 9.44 8.62 -15.19
C LYS A 368 7.99 8.84 -14.84
N VAL A 369 7.08 8.15 -15.53
CA VAL A 369 5.64 8.20 -15.24
C VAL A 369 5.39 7.53 -13.88
N LEU A 370 5.99 6.36 -13.67
CA LEU A 370 5.87 5.60 -12.43
C LEU A 370 6.37 6.40 -11.22
N GLU A 371 7.58 6.97 -11.30
CA GLU A 371 8.17 7.82 -10.26
C GLU A 371 7.24 9.00 -9.93
N GLY A 372 6.77 9.72 -10.96
CA GLY A 372 5.84 10.83 -10.78
C GLY A 372 4.50 10.40 -10.15
N GLN A 373 3.99 9.21 -10.48
CA GLN A 373 2.78 8.67 -9.84
C GLN A 373 3.02 8.28 -8.39
N VAL A 374 4.17 7.69 -8.06
CA VAL A 374 4.51 7.37 -6.66
C VAL A 374 4.60 8.65 -5.84
N ASP A 375 5.30 9.68 -6.32
CA ASP A 375 5.41 10.97 -5.63
C ASP A 375 4.04 11.63 -5.41
N ARG A 376 3.18 11.59 -6.43
CA ARG A 376 1.79 12.07 -6.32
C ARG A 376 1.02 11.31 -5.25
N MET A 377 1.15 10.00 -5.22
CA MET A 377 0.42 9.14 -4.27
C MET A 377 0.93 9.29 -2.84
N LEU A 378 2.23 9.51 -2.64
CA LEU A 378 2.81 9.84 -1.34
C LEU A 378 2.34 11.22 -0.85
N SER A 379 2.09 12.14 -1.78
CA SER A 379 1.56 13.48 -1.49
C SER A 379 0.02 13.54 -1.40
N ASP A 380 -0.66 12.39 -1.36
CA ASP A 380 -2.12 12.33 -1.23
C ASP A 380 -2.53 12.00 0.22
N PRO A 381 -3.57 12.66 0.78
CA PRO A 381 -4.08 12.33 2.11
C PRO A 381 -4.46 10.86 2.34
N LYS A 382 -4.72 10.09 1.28
CA LYS A 382 -4.94 8.64 1.34
C LYS A 382 -3.72 7.87 1.83
N LEU A 383 -2.51 8.42 1.74
CA LEU A 383 -1.29 7.80 2.29
C LEU A 383 -1.45 7.48 3.78
N LYS A 384 -2.29 8.21 4.51
CA LYS A 384 -2.63 7.90 5.91
C LYS A 384 -3.01 6.44 6.12
N ARG A 385 -3.63 5.80 5.14
CA ARG A 385 -4.04 4.38 5.22
C ARG A 385 -2.84 3.44 5.29
N PHE A 386 -1.74 3.78 4.64
CA PHE A 386 -0.46 3.08 4.81
C PHE A 386 0.06 3.28 6.24
N CYS A 387 0.12 4.52 6.72
CA CYS A 387 0.56 4.85 8.09
C CYS A 387 -0.31 4.20 9.19
N ASP A 388 -1.61 4.01 8.94
CA ASP A 388 -2.52 3.34 9.88
C ASP A 388 -2.28 1.82 9.96
N SER A 389 -1.87 1.21 8.85
CA SER A 389 -1.83 -0.24 8.69
C SER A 389 -0.41 -0.81 8.80
N PHE A 390 0.53 -0.32 8.00
CA PHE A 390 1.86 -0.91 7.86
C PHE A 390 2.67 -0.85 9.17
N PRO A 391 2.86 0.31 9.82
CA PRO A 391 3.67 0.40 11.04
C PRO A 391 3.11 -0.43 12.20
N THR A 392 1.78 -0.42 12.34
CA THR A 392 1.04 -1.20 13.33
C THR A 392 1.37 -2.69 13.23
N GLN A 393 1.43 -3.20 12.00
CA GLN A 393 1.70 -4.62 11.73
C GLN A 393 3.20 -4.93 11.83
N TRP A 394 4.04 -4.10 11.22
CA TRP A 394 5.48 -4.28 11.19
C TRP A 394 6.09 -4.27 12.59
N LEU A 395 5.70 -3.31 13.43
CA LEU A 395 6.17 -3.20 14.82
C LEU A 395 5.36 -4.06 15.82
N GLN A 396 4.34 -4.79 15.35
CA GLN A 396 3.45 -5.61 16.18
C GLN A 396 2.84 -4.83 17.36
N LEU A 397 2.42 -3.59 17.12
CA LEU A 397 1.95 -2.67 18.18
C LEU A 397 0.70 -3.18 18.91
N ASP A 398 -0.05 -4.12 18.34
CA ASP A 398 -1.16 -4.78 19.02
C ASP A 398 -0.72 -5.65 20.21
N ARG A 399 0.51 -6.19 20.17
CA ARG A 399 1.07 -7.01 21.25
C ARG A 399 1.54 -6.19 22.45
N ILE A 400 1.85 -4.91 22.24
CA ILE A 400 2.26 -4.03 23.35
C ILE A 400 1.14 -3.85 24.37
N ILE A 401 -0.13 -3.90 23.91
CA ILE A 401 -1.31 -3.75 24.77
C ILE A 401 -1.39 -4.90 25.80
N SER A 402 -1.03 -6.12 25.39
CA SER A 402 -1.04 -7.29 26.28
C SER A 402 0.24 -7.46 27.10
N SER A 403 1.23 -6.57 26.95
CA SER A 403 2.48 -6.65 27.71
C SER A 403 2.25 -6.30 29.18
N VAL A 404 2.78 -7.16 30.07
CA VAL A 404 2.68 -7.03 31.53
C VAL A 404 4.08 -7.17 32.15
N PRO A 405 4.92 -6.13 32.09
CA PRO A 405 6.21 -6.13 32.77
C PRO A 405 6.02 -6.25 34.28
N ASP A 406 7.03 -6.78 34.97
CA ASP A 406 7.02 -6.89 36.43
C ASP A 406 6.89 -5.51 37.07
N GLU A 407 5.83 -5.31 37.85
CA GLU A 407 5.48 -4.04 38.49
C GLU A 407 6.54 -3.56 39.50
N LYS A 408 7.27 -4.50 40.13
CA LYS A 408 8.35 -4.14 41.07
C LYS A 408 9.58 -3.63 40.34
N VAL A 409 9.85 -4.14 39.15
CA VAL A 409 11.01 -3.74 38.33
C VAL A 409 10.70 -2.46 37.55
N TYR A 410 9.46 -2.29 37.09
CA TYR A 410 9.03 -1.17 36.25
C TYR A 410 7.81 -0.44 36.84
N PRO A 411 7.94 0.23 37.99
CA PRO A 411 6.80 0.92 38.63
C PRO A 411 6.22 2.04 37.76
N ASP A 412 7.08 2.78 37.02
CA ASP A 412 6.66 3.89 36.15
C ASP A 412 5.87 3.44 34.91
N PHE A 413 5.85 2.13 34.63
CA PHE A 413 5.04 1.56 33.57
C PHE A 413 3.53 1.55 33.91
N TYR A 414 3.20 1.67 35.20
CA TYR A 414 1.85 1.63 35.73
C TYR A 414 1.52 2.98 36.37
N TYR A 415 0.80 3.84 35.65
CA TYR A 415 0.57 5.22 36.11
C TYR A 415 -0.81 5.47 36.72
N ALA A 416 -1.81 4.58 36.52
CA ALA A 416 -3.07 4.66 37.25
C ALA A 416 -3.75 3.28 37.49
N PRO A 417 -4.15 2.97 38.74
CA PRO A 417 -4.91 1.76 39.04
C PRO A 417 -6.30 1.74 38.38
N PRO A 418 -6.87 0.57 38.04
CA PRO A 418 -6.30 -0.77 38.12
C PRO A 418 -5.70 -1.28 36.79
N SER A 419 -5.63 -0.47 35.73
CA SER A 419 -5.30 -0.99 34.38
C SER A 419 -4.65 0.01 33.40
N TYR A 420 -4.28 1.22 33.84
CA TYR A 420 -3.63 2.18 32.93
C TYR A 420 -2.11 1.95 32.92
N ARG A 421 -1.62 1.60 31.74
CA ARG A 421 -0.22 1.27 31.47
C ARG A 421 0.32 2.20 30.40
N THR A 422 1.60 2.52 30.51
CA THR A 422 2.31 3.38 29.56
C THR A 422 2.31 2.80 28.14
N THR A 423 2.09 1.49 27.97
CA THR A 423 1.96 0.84 26.64
C THR A 423 0.93 1.50 25.73
N MET A 424 -0.14 2.01 26.31
CA MET A 424 -1.23 2.61 25.56
C MET A 424 -0.82 3.95 24.93
N ASP A 425 0.07 4.67 25.60
CA ASP A 425 0.66 5.94 25.17
C ASP A 425 1.87 5.69 24.24
N MET A 426 2.69 4.68 24.53
CA MET A 426 3.86 4.29 23.73
C MET A 426 3.52 3.87 22.30
N MET A 427 2.28 3.44 22.01
CA MET A 427 1.87 3.11 20.63
C MET A 427 1.82 4.33 19.72
N MET A 428 1.52 5.51 20.27
CA MET A 428 1.20 6.69 19.46
C MET A 428 2.45 7.32 18.84
N GLU A 429 3.54 7.34 19.59
CA GLU A 429 4.80 7.94 19.14
C GLU A 429 5.35 7.26 17.87
N PRO A 430 5.51 5.92 17.79
CA PRO A 430 5.91 5.26 16.55
C PRO A 430 4.95 5.55 15.40
N LEU A 431 3.64 5.53 15.63
CA LEU A 431 2.65 5.80 14.59
C LEU A 431 2.74 7.23 14.05
N LEU A 432 2.90 8.22 14.94
CA LEU A 432 3.10 9.62 14.56
C LEU A 432 4.39 9.81 13.78
N LEU A 433 5.46 9.13 14.18
CA LEU A 433 6.74 9.17 13.52
C LEU A 433 6.61 8.72 12.04
N PHE A 434 5.80 7.70 11.74
CA PHE A 434 5.48 7.30 10.34
C PHE A 434 4.60 8.30 9.57
N GLU A 435 3.97 9.25 10.25
CA GLU A 435 3.18 10.31 9.61
C GLU A 435 3.96 11.62 9.38
N THR A 436 5.20 11.71 9.90
CA THR A 436 6.08 12.89 9.75
C THR A 436 6.95 12.89 8.48
N VAL A 437 6.66 11.96 7.56
CA VAL A 437 7.47 11.65 6.36
C VAL A 437 7.27 12.64 5.23
#